data_AF-V9L8C8-F1
#
_entry.id   AF-V9L8C8-F1
#
_cell.length_a   1.000
_cell.length_b   1.000
_cell.length_c   1.000
_cell.angle_alpha   90.00
_cell.angle_beta   90.00
_cell.angle_gamma   90.00
#
_symmetry.space_group_name_H-M   'P 1'
#
loop_
_entity.id
_entity.type
_entity.pdbx_description
1 polymer ?
#
loop_
_entity_poly.entity_id
_entity_poly.type
_entity_poly.pdbx_seq_one_letter_code
_entity_poly.pdbx_strand_id
1 'polypeptide(L)'
;NDAYERTVLETLQVDPNRLLQAENSGMVKGLILTLKGTPNISTRGYDFYSRYFSPWNGIPEDPVTGSAHTVLASYWTEQLGKREMLAYQCSKRGGSLKISLKEGGRVDIAGTALIVLHGSLILSVS
;
A
#
# COMPACT_ATOMS: atom_id res chain seq x y z
N ASN A 1 -2.29 21.23 14.31
CA ASN A 1 -2.23 19.78 14.62
C ASN A 1 -3.09 19.15 13.55
N ASP A 2 -2.47 18.85 12.41
CA ASP A 2 -3.21 18.56 11.19
C ASP A 2 -3.53 17.07 11.18
N ALA A 3 -4.65 16.73 11.82
CA ALA A 3 -5.17 15.38 11.81
C ALA A 3 -5.94 15.19 10.50
N TYR A 4 -5.36 14.40 9.60
CA TYR A 4 -6.04 13.97 8.39
C TYR A 4 -6.70 12.62 8.63
N GLU A 5 -7.91 12.46 8.09
CA GLU A 5 -8.65 11.20 8.13
C GLU A 5 -8.29 10.33 6.92
N ARG A 6 -8.56 9.02 7.05
CA ARG A 6 -8.41 8.05 5.95
C ARG A 6 -9.09 8.52 4.66
N THR A 7 -10.25 9.19 4.78
CA THR A 7 -11.05 9.71 3.67
C THR A 7 -10.28 10.67 2.77
N VAL A 8 -9.25 11.34 3.30
CA VAL A 8 -8.35 12.21 2.51
C VAL A 8 -7.62 11.40 1.45
N LEU A 9 -7.12 10.21 1.79
CA LEU A 9 -6.48 9.33 0.80
C LEU A 9 -7.49 8.74 -0.17
N GLU A 10 -8.68 8.33 0.31
CA GLU A 10 -9.70 7.69 -0.53
C GLU A 10 -10.30 8.62 -1.59
N THR A 11 -10.42 9.90 -1.26
CA THR A 11 -11.01 10.92 -2.15
C THR A 11 -9.99 11.65 -3.01
N LEU A 12 -8.68 11.50 -2.72
CA LEU A 12 -7.61 12.13 -3.48
C LEU A 12 -7.64 11.65 -4.95
N GLN A 13 -7.75 12.60 -5.87
CA GLN A 13 -7.61 12.31 -7.30
C GLN A 13 -6.18 12.60 -7.72
N VAL A 14 -5.48 11.56 -8.18
CA VAL A 14 -4.12 11.67 -8.70
C VAL A 14 -4.18 11.48 -10.20
N ASP A 15 -3.69 12.47 -10.95
CA ASP A 15 -3.53 12.37 -12.40
C ASP A 15 -2.18 11.71 -12.73
N PRO A 16 -2.18 10.48 -13.30
CA PRO A 16 -0.95 9.79 -13.65
C PRO A 16 -0.07 10.56 -14.64
N ASN A 17 -0.67 11.35 -15.54
CA ASN A 17 0.07 12.10 -16.55
C ASN A 17 0.88 13.23 -15.92
N ARG A 18 0.35 13.87 -14.87
CA ARG A 18 1.09 14.89 -14.12
C ARG A 18 2.30 14.29 -13.40
N LEU A 19 2.20 13.06 -12.90
CA LEU A 19 3.34 12.35 -12.30
C LEU A 19 4.41 12.04 -13.34
N LEU A 20 4.02 11.54 -14.52
CA LEU A 20 4.95 11.28 -15.63
C LEU A 20 5.64 12.56 -16.14
N GLN A 21 4.92 13.68 -16.18
CA GLN A 21 5.50 14.97 -16.56
C GLN A 21 6.45 15.54 -15.50
N ALA A 22 6.13 15.35 -14.22
CA ALA A 22 6.93 15.86 -13.11
C ALA A 22 8.27 15.13 -12.95
N GLU A 23 8.38 13.89 -13.46
CA GLU A 23 9.56 13.05 -13.27
C GLU A 23 9.78 12.15 -14.49
N ASN A 24 10.87 12.44 -15.21
CA ASN A 24 11.26 11.81 -16.47
C ASN A 24 12.72 11.33 -16.49
N SER A 25 13.43 11.40 -15.36
CA SER A 25 14.83 10.97 -15.22
C SER A 25 14.97 9.45 -15.25
N GLY A 26 13.88 8.73 -14.96
CA GLY A 26 13.84 7.28 -14.87
C GLY A 26 14.29 6.74 -13.50
N MET A 27 14.66 7.62 -12.56
CA MET A 27 15.08 7.25 -11.21
C MET A 27 13.91 6.86 -10.30
N VAL A 28 12.76 7.54 -10.43
CA VAL A 28 11.56 7.22 -9.66
C VAL A 28 10.75 6.15 -10.36
N LYS A 29 10.36 5.13 -9.61
CA LYS A 29 9.53 4.01 -10.10
C LYS A 29 8.14 3.95 -9.45
N GLY A 30 7.93 4.70 -8.37
CA GLY A 30 6.64 4.72 -7.68
C GLY A 30 6.56 5.83 -6.65
N LEU A 31 5.33 6.22 -6.35
CA LEU A 31 4.98 7.19 -5.33
C LEU A 31 4.13 6.49 -4.27
N ILE A 32 4.60 6.50 -3.03
CA ILE A 32 3.84 6.05 -1.86
C ILE A 32 3.29 7.29 -1.17
N LEU A 33 1.97 7.36 -1.01
CA LEU A 33 1.34 8.29 -0.08
C LEU A 33 0.97 7.52 1.18
N THR A 34 1.22 8.10 2.36
CA THR A 34 0.92 7.43 3.62
C THR A 34 0.45 8.41 4.69
N LEU A 35 -0.37 7.90 5.61
CA LEU A 35 -0.98 8.67 6.68
C LEU A 35 -1.00 7.83 7.96
N LYS A 36 -0.74 8.46 9.10
CA LYS A 36 -0.82 7.81 10.41
C LYS A 36 -2.28 7.43 10.69
N GLY A 37 -2.49 6.20 11.14
CA GLY A 37 -3.79 5.76 11.58
C GLY A 37 -4.18 6.38 12.92
N THR A 38 -5.44 6.78 13.03
CA THR A 38 -6.03 7.21 14.30
C THR A 38 -6.73 6.03 14.96
N PRO A 39 -6.44 5.72 16.24
CA PRO A 39 -7.20 4.72 16.98
C PRO A 39 -8.65 5.19 17.12
N ASN A 40 -9.61 4.50 16.50
CA ASN A 40 -11.02 4.72 16.79
C ASN A 40 -11.43 3.84 17.97
N ILE A 41 -12.12 4.40 18.94
CA ILE A 41 -12.56 3.71 20.18
C ILE A 41 -13.59 2.61 19.86
N SER A 42 -14.29 2.70 18.72
CA SER A 42 -15.38 1.79 18.36
C SER A 42 -15.00 0.66 17.38
N THR A 43 -13.86 0.75 16.69
CA THR A 43 -13.41 -0.27 15.72
C THR A 43 -11.91 -0.47 15.83
N ARG A 44 -11.44 -1.71 15.59
CA ARG A 44 -10.01 -2.02 15.54
C ARG A 44 -9.39 -1.28 14.34
N GLY A 45 -8.88 -0.08 14.60
CA GLY A 45 -8.29 0.79 13.58
C GLY A 45 -7.01 0.22 12.98
N TYR A 46 -6.58 0.81 11.87
CA TYR A 46 -5.28 0.55 11.27
C TYR A 46 -4.24 1.47 11.92
N ASP A 47 -3.00 1.00 12.03
CA ASP A 47 -1.88 1.80 12.52
C ASP A 47 -1.42 2.83 11.48
N PHE A 48 -1.57 2.52 10.19
CA PHE A 48 -1.36 3.47 9.09
C PHE A 48 -2.14 3.12 7.83
N TYR A 49 -2.27 4.13 6.97
CA TYR A 49 -2.92 4.05 5.67
C TYR A 49 -1.92 4.34 4.55
N SER A 50 -2.15 3.79 3.36
CA SER A 50 -1.30 4.05 2.20
C SER A 50 -2.06 4.10 0.88
N ARG A 51 -1.45 4.69 -0.15
CA ARG A 51 -1.78 4.49 -1.58
C ARG A 51 -0.48 4.38 -2.36
N TYR A 52 -0.50 3.65 -3.47
CA TYR A 52 0.68 3.43 -4.30
C TYR A 52 0.40 3.67 -5.78
N PHE A 53 1.13 4.61 -6.37
CA PHE A 53 1.03 4.98 -7.78
C PHE A 53 2.34 4.64 -8.49
N SER A 54 2.27 3.98 -9.64
CA SER A 54 3.46 3.56 -10.39
C SER A 54 3.26 3.73 -11.90
N PRO A 55 2.91 4.94 -12.37
CA PRO A 55 2.61 5.18 -13.78
C PRO A 55 3.81 4.91 -14.69
N TRP A 56 5.04 5.08 -14.18
CA TRP A 56 6.28 4.74 -14.92
C TRP A 56 6.40 3.25 -15.27
N ASN A 57 5.63 2.38 -14.60
CA ASN A 57 5.53 0.94 -14.90
C ASN A 57 4.22 0.58 -15.62
N GLY A 58 3.49 1.58 -16.14
CA GLY A 58 2.20 1.38 -16.79
C GLY A 58 1.03 1.08 -15.84
N ILE A 59 1.22 1.25 -14.53
CA ILE A 59 0.20 1.02 -13.50
C ILE A 59 -0.18 2.37 -12.88
N PRO A 60 -1.32 2.98 -13.28
CA PRO A 60 -1.77 4.25 -12.70
C PRO A 60 -1.82 4.22 -11.17
N GLU A 61 -2.45 3.18 -10.62
CA GLU A 61 -2.51 2.88 -9.20
C GLU A 61 -2.56 1.37 -9.00
N ASP A 62 -1.72 0.84 -8.12
CA ASP A 62 -1.77 -0.56 -7.73
C ASP A 62 -2.75 -0.73 -6.55
N PRO A 63 -3.69 -1.68 -6.60
CA PRO A 63 -4.66 -1.80 -5.54
C PRO A 63 -4.08 -2.18 -4.16
N VAL A 64 -3.09 -3.07 -4.09
CA VAL A 64 -2.46 -3.53 -2.84
C VAL A 64 -1.02 -3.96 -3.12
N THR A 65 -0.04 -3.25 -2.56
CA THR A 65 1.37 -3.37 -2.97
C THR A 65 2.25 -3.86 -1.82
N GLY A 66 2.60 -5.15 -1.81
CA GLY A 66 3.44 -5.74 -0.77
C GLY A 66 4.83 -5.08 -0.67
N SER A 67 5.48 -4.82 -1.81
CA SER A 67 6.81 -4.19 -1.85
C SER A 67 6.82 -2.76 -1.29
N ALA A 68 5.76 -1.97 -1.51
CA ALA A 68 5.65 -0.66 -0.87
C ALA A 68 5.64 -0.78 0.67
N HIS A 69 5.04 -1.84 1.19
CA HIS A 69 4.95 -2.08 2.62
C HIS A 69 6.26 -2.56 3.25
N THR A 70 7.24 -3.04 2.48
CA THR A 70 8.58 -3.32 3.03
C THR A 70 9.32 -2.02 3.37
N VAL A 71 9.09 -0.95 2.59
CA VAL A 71 9.59 0.40 2.89
C VAL A 71 8.82 1.02 4.05
N LEU A 72 7.49 0.96 4.00
CA LEU A 72 6.62 1.55 5.02
C LEU A 72 6.76 0.87 6.39
N ALA A 73 7.09 -0.42 6.46
CA ALA A 73 7.32 -1.10 7.72
C ALA A 73 8.42 -0.42 8.55
N SER A 74 9.58 -0.17 7.94
CA SER A 74 10.69 0.49 8.63
C SER A 74 10.33 1.92 9.03
N TYR A 75 9.73 2.69 8.10
CA TYR A 75 9.29 4.07 8.35
C TYR A 75 8.31 4.14 9.54
N TRP A 76 7.21 3.39 9.50
CA TRP A 76 6.20 3.46 10.55
C TRP A 76 6.64 2.82 11.86
N THR A 77 7.58 1.87 11.86
CA THR A 77 8.18 1.39 13.10
C THR A 77 8.89 2.52 13.85
N GLU A 78 9.65 3.34 13.14
CA GLU A 78 10.30 4.52 13.74
C GLU A 78 9.27 5.54 14.23
N GLN A 79 8.26 5.85 13.42
CA GLN A 79 7.24 6.87 13.76
C GLN A 79 6.29 6.44 14.89
N LEU A 80 6.03 5.14 15.06
CA LEU A 80 5.05 4.62 16.01
C LEU A 80 5.67 3.90 17.22
N GLY A 81 6.97 3.57 17.17
CA GLY A 81 7.62 2.73 18.17
C GLY A 81 7.06 1.30 18.21
N LYS A 82 6.54 0.80 17.09
CA LYS A 82 5.86 -0.50 16.98
C LYS A 82 6.46 -1.36 15.87
N ARG A 83 6.61 -2.65 16.11
CA ARG A 83 7.13 -3.60 15.11
C ARG A 83 6.06 -4.47 14.46
N GLU A 84 4.92 -4.62 15.14
CA GLU A 84 3.72 -5.29 14.63
C GLU A 84 2.68 -4.21 14.34
N MET A 85 2.19 -4.17 13.10
CA MET A 85 1.28 -3.13 12.64
C MET A 85 0.20 -3.69 11.72
N LEU A 86 -0.98 -3.08 11.77
CA LEU A 86 -2.06 -3.30 10.82
C LEU A 86 -2.12 -2.12 9.85
N ALA A 87 -1.96 -2.38 8.55
CA ALA A 87 -1.99 -1.37 7.50
C ALA A 87 -3.20 -1.55 6.59
N TYR A 88 -3.63 -0.46 5.96
CA TYR A 88 -4.64 -0.51 4.90
C TYR A 88 -4.25 0.35 3.71
N GLN A 89 -4.23 -0.25 2.52
CA GLN A 89 -4.02 0.49 1.27
C GLN A 89 -5.37 1.00 0.75
N CYS A 90 -5.57 2.31 0.79
CA CYS A 90 -6.80 3.03 0.45
C CYS A 90 -6.99 3.22 -1.07
N SER A 91 -6.66 2.20 -1.87
CA SER A 91 -7.02 2.19 -3.29
C SER A 91 -8.53 1.98 -3.46
N LYS A 92 -9.04 2.13 -4.69
CA LYS A 92 -10.45 1.85 -4.99
C LYS A 92 -10.92 0.45 -4.56
N ARG A 93 -10.06 -0.57 -4.68
CA ARG A 93 -10.36 -1.93 -4.23
C ARG A 93 -10.14 -2.10 -2.73
N GLY A 94 -9.13 -1.41 -2.20
CA GLY A 94 -8.72 -1.54 -0.82
C GLY A 94 -7.96 -2.85 -0.53
N GLY A 95 -7.23 -2.86 0.57
CA GLY A 95 -6.65 -4.09 1.10
C GLY A 95 -5.99 -3.92 2.45
N SER A 96 -6.27 -4.84 3.37
CA SER A 96 -5.68 -4.91 4.70
C SER A 96 -4.42 -5.76 4.68
N LEU A 97 -3.36 -5.30 5.35
CA LEU A 97 -2.11 -6.03 5.52
C LEU A 97 -1.72 -6.08 6.99
N LYS A 98 -1.25 -7.23 7.45
CA LYS A 98 -0.52 -7.36 8.72
C LYS A 98 0.97 -7.32 8.41
N ILE A 99 1.70 -6.51 9.16
CA ILE A 99 3.12 -6.23 8.93
C ILE A 99 3.88 -6.48 10.21
N SER A 100 4.99 -7.20 10.09
CA SER A 100 5.92 -7.46 11.18
C SER A 100 7.34 -7.15 10.74
N LEU A 101 7.99 -6.17 11.38
CA LEU A 101 9.41 -5.88 11.18
C LEU A 101 10.25 -6.71 12.16
N LYS A 102 10.94 -7.73 11.64
CA LYS A 102 11.83 -8.60 12.41
C LYS A 102 13.21 -7.98 12.62
N GLU A 103 13.96 -8.56 13.55
CA GLU A 103 15.37 -8.21 13.75
C GLU A 103 16.16 -8.36 12.44
N GLY A 104 17.15 -7.48 12.22
CA GLY A 104 17.94 -7.46 10.99
C GLY A 104 17.23 -6.90 9.75
N GLY A 105 16.05 -6.28 9.89
CA GLY A 105 15.38 -5.54 8.81
C GLY A 105 14.46 -6.36 7.91
N ARG A 106 14.24 -7.64 8.22
CA ARG A 106 13.29 -8.48 7.47
C ARG A 106 11.84 -8.05 7.78
N VAL A 107 11.03 -7.92 6.73
CA VAL A 107 9.60 -7.59 6.85
C VAL A 107 8.76 -8.79 6.45
N ASP A 108 7.96 -9.29 7.38
CA ASP A 108 6.92 -10.27 7.07
C ASP A 108 5.60 -9.53 6.80
N ILE A 109 4.92 -9.92 5.73
CA ILE A 109 3.64 -9.35 5.30
C ILE A 109 2.64 -10.48 5.16
N ALA A 110 1.46 -10.31 5.76
CA ALA A 110 0.36 -11.26 5.68
C ALA A 110 -0.95 -10.56 5.31
N GLY A 111 -1.80 -11.25 4.56
CA GLY A 111 -3.13 -10.81 4.17
C GLY A 111 -4.04 -12.00 3.96
N THR A 112 -5.35 -11.76 3.88
CA THR A 112 -6.33 -12.78 3.50
C THR A 112 -6.40 -12.90 1.97
N ALA A 113 -6.64 -14.11 1.47
CA ALA A 113 -6.86 -14.36 0.05
C ALA A 113 -8.23 -14.99 -0.16
N LEU A 114 -8.86 -14.68 -1.29
CA LEU A 114 -10.12 -15.27 -1.73
C LEU A 114 -9.96 -15.74 -3.17
N ILE A 115 -10.35 -16.99 -3.44
CA ILE A 115 -10.35 -17.53 -4.80
C ILE A 115 -11.54 -16.91 -5.55
N VAL A 116 -11.25 -16.15 -6.60
CA VAL A 116 -12.27 -15.51 -7.45
C VAL A 116 -12.67 -16.40 -8.62
N LEU A 117 -11.72 -17.16 -9.17
CA LEU A 117 -11.94 -18.07 -10.28
C LEU A 117 -11.02 -19.29 -10.13
N HIS A 118 -11.55 -20.46 -10.47
CA HIS A 118 -10.83 -21.72 -10.51
C HIS A 118 -11.20 -22.46 -11.80
N GLY A 119 -10.20 -23.00 -12.51
CA GLY A 119 -10.39 -23.67 -13.79
C GLY A 119 -9.12 -24.41 -14.25
N SER A 120 -9.17 -24.97 -15.46
CA SER A 120 -8.04 -25.69 -16.08
C SER A 120 -7.60 -25.01 -17.37
N LEU A 121 -6.28 -24.87 -17.57
CA LEU A 121 -5.69 -24.37 -18.81
C LEU A 121 -5.16 -25.57 -19.62
N ILE A 122 -5.76 -25.83 -20.78
CA ILE A 122 -5.32 -26.88 -21.71
C ILE A 122 -4.44 -26.25 -22.77
N LEU A 123 -3.19 -26.72 -22.89
CA LEU A 123 -2.27 -26.29 -23.92
C LEU A 123 -2.28 -27.32 -25.05
N SER A 124 -2.63 -26.89 -26.27
CA SER A 124 -2.49 -27.70 -27.47
C SER A 124 -1.21 -27.27 -28.19
N VAL A 125 -0.32 -28.23 -28.44
CA VAL A 125 0.88 -28.01 -29.26
C VAL A 125 0.58 -28.61 -30.63
N SER A 126 0.68 -27.79 -31.68
CA SER A 126 0.57 -28.19 -33.08
C SER A 126 1.87 -28.79 -33.59
#